data_AF-A0A937NJH4-F1
#
_entry.id   AF-A0A937NJH4-F1
#
_cell.length_a   1.000
_cell.length_b   1.000
_cell.length_c   1.000
_cell.angle_alpha   90.00
_cell.angle_beta   90.00
_cell.angle_gamma   90.00
#
_symmetry.space_group_name_H-M   'P 1'
#
loop_
_entity.id
_entity.type
_entity.pdbx_description
1 polymer ?
#
loop_
_entity_poly.entity_id
_entity_poly.type
_entity_poly.pdbx_seq_one_letter_code
_entity_poly.pdbx_strand_id
1 'polypeptide(L)'
;MREETAGASKRPYFFWDYDITEEDIRGILRGDNEVEKAWVITRILEYARWEDIWRYLTVDDVRENFAWLRFRWPRDRELWAYALERWRRHN
;
A
#
# COMPACT_ATOMS: atom_id res chain seq x y z
N MET A 1 -23.50 25.96 -19.76
CA MET A 1 -23.76 24.83 -18.87
C MET A 1 -22.50 24.62 -18.06
N ARG A 2 -22.52 24.92 -16.77
CA ARG A 2 -21.40 24.68 -15.85
C ARG A 2 -21.53 23.24 -15.40
N GLU A 3 -20.52 22.41 -15.62
CA GLU A 3 -20.40 21.11 -14.97
C GLU A 3 -19.06 21.05 -14.24
N GLU A 4 -19.23 21.18 -12.92
CA GLU A 4 -18.39 20.89 -11.77
C GLU A 4 -17.00 20.29 -12.00
N THR A 5 -15.97 21.07 -11.65
CA THR A 5 -14.68 20.55 -11.21
C THR A 5 -14.84 19.93 -9.82
N ALA A 6 -15.47 18.75 -9.74
CA ALA A 6 -15.27 17.87 -8.61
C ALA A 6 -13.85 17.29 -8.77
N GLY A 7 -12.96 17.57 -7.81
CA GLY A 7 -11.56 17.16 -7.87
C GLY A 7 -11.47 15.67 -8.18
N ALA A 8 -11.02 15.32 -9.38
CA ALA A 8 -10.86 13.93 -9.78
C ALA A 8 -9.80 13.31 -8.87
N SER A 9 -10.24 12.63 -7.82
CA SER A 9 -9.39 11.80 -6.97
C SER A 9 -8.82 10.71 -7.88
N LYS A 10 -7.64 10.99 -8.45
CA LYS A 10 -7.02 10.18 -9.50
C LYS A 10 -6.82 8.78 -8.96
N ARG A 11 -7.43 7.79 -9.61
CA ARG A 11 -7.15 6.38 -9.38
C ARG A 11 -5.63 6.16 -9.45
N PRO A 12 -4.99 5.62 -8.41
CA PRO A 12 -3.55 5.39 -8.48
C PRO A 12 -3.22 4.32 -9.51
N TYR A 13 -2.14 4.53 -10.26
CA TYR A 13 -1.76 3.62 -11.36
C TYR A 13 -1.49 2.17 -10.89
N PHE A 14 -1.14 1.99 -9.61
CA PHE A 14 -0.91 0.67 -8.98
C PHE A 14 -2.21 -0.05 -8.58
N PHE A 15 -3.36 0.60 -8.74
CA PHE A 15 -4.70 0.02 -8.62
C PHE A 15 -5.48 0.19 -9.94
N TRP A 16 -4.95 -0.31 -11.05
CA TRP A 16 -5.57 -0.17 -12.36
C TRP A 16 -6.82 -1.05 -12.54
N ASP A 17 -6.88 -2.20 -11.86
CA ASP A 17 -7.91 -3.23 -11.93
C ASP A 17 -9.09 -3.01 -10.96
N TYR A 18 -8.98 -2.06 -10.03
CA TYR A 18 -10.03 -1.75 -9.05
C TYR A 18 -10.50 -0.31 -9.18
N ASP A 19 -11.79 -0.07 -8.92
CA ASP A 19 -12.34 1.27 -8.79
C ASP A 19 -12.14 1.80 -7.38
N ILE A 20 -10.91 2.24 -7.11
CA ILE A 20 -10.49 2.75 -5.81
C ILE A 20 -9.73 4.07 -5.98
N THR A 21 -10.05 5.04 -5.15
CA THR A 21 -9.40 6.36 -5.15
C THR A 21 -8.25 6.42 -4.15
N GLU A 22 -7.42 7.47 -4.22
CA GLU A 22 -6.42 7.75 -3.17
C GLU A 22 -7.05 7.93 -1.78
N GLU A 23 -8.23 8.53 -1.70
CA GLU A 23 -8.93 8.76 -0.44
C GLU A 23 -9.40 7.45 0.18
N ASP A 24 -9.92 6.53 -0.65
CA ASP A 24 -10.32 5.20 -0.21
C ASP A 24 -9.13 4.41 0.32
N ILE A 25 -7.97 4.45 -0.36
CA ILE A 25 -6.74 3.81 0.10
C ILE A 25 -6.34 4.34 1.46
N ARG A 26 -6.33 5.67 1.65
CA ARG A 26 -6.02 6.28 2.95
C ARG A 26 -7.06 5.92 4.01
N GLY A 27 -8.33 5.80 3.63
CA GLY A 27 -9.41 5.36 4.50
C GLY A 27 -9.20 3.92 4.99
N ILE A 28 -8.90 2.99 4.09
CA ILE A 28 -8.62 1.59 4.42
C ILE A 28 -7.40 1.46 5.32
N LEU A 29 -6.32 2.18 5.02
CA LEU A 29 -5.09 2.14 5.83
C LEU A 29 -5.30 2.66 7.26
N ARG A 30 -6.25 3.58 7.46
CA ARG A 30 -6.63 4.10 8.79
C ARG A 30 -7.72 3.30 9.48
N GLY A 31 -8.38 2.38 8.77
CA GLY A 31 -9.46 1.57 9.31
C GLY A 31 -8.97 0.42 10.19
N ASP A 32 -9.92 -0.23 10.85
CA ASP A 32 -9.67 -1.37 11.75
C ASP A 32 -9.80 -2.73 11.04
N ASN A 33 -10.14 -2.74 9.75
CA ASN A 33 -10.24 -3.97 8.97
C ASN A 33 -8.85 -4.43 8.51
N GLU A 34 -8.23 -5.28 9.32
CA GLU A 34 -6.90 -5.84 9.07
C GLU A 34 -6.78 -6.60 7.74
N VAL A 35 -7.86 -7.20 7.25
CA VAL A 35 -7.86 -7.93 5.97
C VAL A 35 -7.76 -6.96 4.79
N GLU A 36 -8.57 -5.91 4.80
CA GLU A 36 -8.55 -4.87 3.75
C GLU A 36 -7.23 -4.10 3.79
N LYS A 37 -6.75 -3.77 4.99
CA LYS A 37 -5.46 -3.10 5.22
C LYS A 37 -4.30 -3.93 4.65
N ALA A 38 -4.20 -5.20 5.01
CA ALA A 38 -3.17 -6.10 4.49
C ALA A 38 -3.23 -6.25 2.97
N TRP A 39 -4.43 -6.29 2.38
CA TRP A 39 -4.62 -6.32 0.94
C TRP A 39 -4.11 -5.04 0.25
N VAL A 40 -4.49 -3.86 0.76
CA VAL A 40 -4.01 -2.57 0.23
C VAL A 40 -2.49 -2.44 0.34
N ILE A 41 -1.92 -2.80 1.51
CA ILE A 41 -0.47 -2.78 1.73
C ILE A 41 0.22 -3.69 0.71
N THR A 42 -0.25 -4.92 0.54
CA THR A 42 0.32 -5.86 -0.44
C THR A 42 0.32 -5.25 -1.85
N ARG A 43 -0.80 -4.65 -2.27
CA ARG A 43 -0.93 -4.02 -3.59
C ARG A 43 0.04 -2.86 -3.79
N ILE A 44 0.22 -2.01 -2.79
CA ILE A 44 1.21 -0.92 -2.83
C ILE A 44 2.62 -1.50 -2.98
N LEU A 45 2.97 -2.49 -2.17
CA LEU A 45 4.32 -3.07 -2.17
C LEU A 45 4.67 -3.85 -3.45
N GLU A 46 3.67 -4.38 -4.17
CA GLU A 46 3.86 -5.12 -5.43
C GLU A 46 3.94 -4.21 -6.66
N TYR A 47 3.15 -3.14 -6.70
CA TYR A 47 2.91 -2.39 -7.94
C TYR A 47 3.32 -0.92 -7.88
N ALA A 48 3.47 -0.33 -6.68
CA ALA A 48 3.91 1.06 -6.56
C ALA A 48 5.43 1.17 -6.78
N ARG A 49 5.86 2.35 -7.23
CA ARG A 49 7.28 2.69 -7.34
C ARG A 49 7.81 2.92 -5.94
N TRP A 50 9.10 2.66 -5.75
CA TRP A 50 9.74 2.80 -4.45
C TRP A 50 9.46 4.13 -3.74
N GLU A 51 9.54 5.24 -4.47
CA GLU A 51 9.27 6.59 -3.94
C GLU A 51 7.80 6.82 -3.54
N ASP A 52 6.87 6.12 -4.20
CA ASP A 52 5.43 6.27 -3.97
C ASP A 52 4.95 5.39 -2.81
N ILE A 53 5.61 4.27 -2.52
CA ILE A 53 5.28 3.40 -1.37
C ILE A 53 5.24 4.21 -0.08
N TRP A 54 6.26 5.03 0.14
CA TRP A 54 6.43 5.81 1.37
C TRP A 54 5.50 7.03 1.47
N ARG A 55 4.69 7.30 0.44
CA ARG A 55 3.61 8.29 0.52
C ARG A 55 2.38 7.75 1.24
N TYR A 56 2.26 6.43 1.37
CA TYR A 56 1.12 5.75 1.97
C TYR A 56 1.50 4.98 3.23
N LEU A 57 2.71 4.41 3.26
CA LEU A 57 3.15 3.49 4.29
C LEU A 57 4.40 4.00 5.00
N THR A 58 4.53 3.60 6.25
CA THR A 58 5.76 3.64 7.01
C THR A 58 6.40 2.25 7.07
N VAL A 59 7.67 2.17 7.50
CA VAL A 59 8.31 0.87 7.75
C VAL A 59 7.57 0.09 8.83
N ASP A 60 7.02 0.77 9.83
CA ASP A 60 6.24 0.16 10.90
C ASP A 60 4.93 -0.43 10.39
N ASP A 61 4.19 0.28 9.52
CA ASP A 61 2.97 -0.25 8.89
C ASP A 61 3.25 -1.58 8.18
N VAL A 62 4.34 -1.63 7.41
CA VAL A 62 4.74 -2.85 6.69
C VAL A 62 5.12 -3.95 7.68
N ARG A 63 5.88 -3.63 8.73
CA ARG A 63 6.35 -4.58 9.74
C ARG A 63 5.20 -5.20 10.53
N GLU A 64 4.27 -4.38 11.02
CA GLU A 64 3.12 -4.81 11.84
C GLU A 64 2.17 -5.69 11.04
N ASN A 65 1.98 -5.38 9.76
CA ASN A 65 1.08 -6.13 8.88
C ASN A 65 1.77 -7.31 8.18
N PHE A 66 3.10 -7.44 8.25
CA PHE A 66 3.90 -8.34 7.41
C PHE A 66 3.44 -9.81 7.45
N ALA A 67 2.99 -10.28 8.61
CA ALA A 67 2.49 -11.65 8.79
C ALA A 67 1.21 -11.94 7.97
N TRP A 68 0.42 -10.91 7.69
CA TRP A 68 -0.87 -10.99 7.00
C TRP A 68 -0.78 -10.67 5.50
N LEU A 69 0.34 -10.09 5.05
CA LEU A 69 0.55 -9.73 3.65
C LEU A 69 0.61 -10.98 2.77
N ARG A 70 -0.15 -10.95 1.67
CA ARG A 70 -0.29 -12.08 0.74
C ARG A 70 0.25 -11.71 -0.62
N PHE A 71 1.58 -11.70 -0.74
CA PHE A 71 2.26 -11.47 -2.00
C PHE A 71 1.92 -12.57 -3.03
N ARG A 72 1.72 -12.14 -4.28
CA ARG A 72 1.55 -12.97 -5.47
C ARG A 72 2.78 -13.84 -5.72
N TRP A 73 3.98 -13.30 -5.51
CA TRP A 73 5.24 -14.00 -5.74
C TRP A 73 6.02 -14.16 -4.44
N PRO A 74 6.52 -15.37 -4.13
CA PRO A 74 7.33 -15.61 -2.93
C PRO A 74 8.56 -14.69 -2.83
N ARG A 75 9.17 -14.37 -3.98
CA ARG A 75 10.35 -13.50 -4.08
C ARG A 75 10.09 -12.09 -3.53
N ASP A 76 8.89 -11.55 -3.72
CA ASP A 76 8.56 -10.21 -3.23
C ASP A 76 8.47 -10.22 -1.70
N ARG A 77 7.89 -11.28 -1.13
CA ARG A 77 7.89 -11.49 0.32
C ARG A 77 9.31 -11.60 0.87
N GLU A 78 10.19 -12.35 0.23
CA GLU A 78 11.59 -12.50 0.64
C GLU A 78 12.34 -11.17 0.57
N LEU A 79 12.12 -10.39 -0.48
CA LEU A 79 12.71 -9.05 -0.65
C LEU A 79 12.30 -8.12 0.51
N TRP A 80 11.01 -8.06 0.83
CA TRP A 80 10.51 -7.23 1.92
C TRP A 80 10.94 -7.76 3.29
N ALA A 81 11.00 -9.07 3.50
CA ALA A 81 11.55 -9.65 4.72
C ALA A 81 13.02 -9.24 4.92
N TYR A 82 13.83 -9.28 3.86
CA TYR A 82 15.22 -8.82 3.89
C TYR A 82 15.32 -7.32 4.20
N ALA A 83 14.48 -6.49 3.56
CA ALA A 83 14.46 -5.05 3.78
C ALA A 83 14.09 -4.70 5.24
N LEU A 84 13.04 -5.32 5.78
CA LEU A 84 12.61 -5.15 7.17
C LEU A 84 13.71 -5.53 8.17
N GLU A 85 14.40 -6.64 7.93
CA GLU A 85 15.51 -7.08 8.78
C GLU A 85 16.70 -6.11 8.72
N ARG A 86 16.93 -5.46 7.58
CA ARG A 86 17.98 -4.44 7.45
C ARG A 86 17.60 -3.16 8.19
N TRP A 87 16.35 -2.71 8.10
CA TRP A 87 15.89 -1.53 8.84
C TRP A 87 15.95 -1.74 10.35
N ARG A 88 15.61 -2.94 10.83
CA ARG A 88 15.74 -3.31 12.25
C ARG A 88 17.16 -3.16 12.79
N ARG A 89 18.18 -3.33 11.95
CA ARG A 89 19.61 -3.25 12.35
C ARG A 89 20.17 -1.83 12.31
N HIS A 90 19.48 -0.89 11.67
CA HIS A 90 19.93 0.50 11.51
C HIS A 90 19.15 1.50 12.39
N ASN A 91 18.23 1.02 13.21
CA ASN A 91 17.40 1.78 14.15
C ASN A 91 17.65 1.24 15.57
#